data_AF-A0A965U0S4-F1
#
_entry.id   AF-A0A965U0S4-F1
#
_cell.length_a   1.000
_cell.length_b   1.000
_cell.length_c   1.000
_cell.angle_alpha   90.00
_cell.angle_beta   90.00
_cell.angle_gamma   90.00
#
_symmetry.space_group_name_H-M   'P 1'
#
loop_
_entity.id
_entity.type
_entity.pdbx_description
1 polymer ?
#
loop_
_entity_poly.entity_id
_entity_poly.type
_entity_poly.pdbx_seq_one_letter_code
_entity_poly.pdbx_strand_id
1 'polypeptide(L)'
;MQKLILTALQNKLRVQTTSGNLSLEQLIELPLTSTIGKANLIDLAKEYAAKVKPESALDFLTTPVVTVSSTDKQIFELLKIIIIQKQEDAAAKSAAKANSDRKEYLQKLIAEKKGEADKSKSLEELVAELSKL
;
A
#
# COMPACT_ATOMS: atom_id res chain seq x y z
N MET A 1 1.28 16.99 -3.95
CA MET A 1 0.43 15.78 -4.07
C MET A 1 -1.02 16.12 -4.44
N GLN A 2 -1.80 16.80 -3.58
CA GLN A 2 -3.21 17.13 -3.84
C GLN A 2 -3.44 17.92 -5.15
N LYS A 3 -2.60 18.91 -5.46
CA LYS A 3 -2.71 19.69 -6.71
C LYS A 3 -2.62 18.81 -7.97
N LEU A 4 -1.73 17.82 -8.00
CA LEU A 4 -1.51 16.95 -9.17
C LEU A 4 -2.70 16.01 -9.42
N ILE A 5 -3.26 15.46 -8.34
CA ILE A 5 -4.49 14.65 -8.37
C ILE A 5 -5.68 15.51 -8.80
N LEU A 6 -5.84 16.71 -8.24
CA LEU A 6 -6.92 17.62 -8.60
C LEU A 6 -6.87 18.03 -10.08
N THR A 7 -5.68 18.34 -10.59
CA THR A 7 -5.49 18.63 -12.02
C THR A 7 -5.77 17.41 -12.89
N ALA A 8 -5.37 16.19 -12.46
CA ALA A 8 -5.70 14.96 -13.18
C ALA A 8 -7.21 14.71 -13.23
N LEU A 9 -7.94 14.98 -12.14
CA LEU A 9 -9.39 14.88 -12.06
C LEU A 9 -10.09 15.92 -12.95
N GLN A 10 -9.66 17.19 -12.88
CA GLN A 10 -10.17 18.28 -13.71
C GLN A 10 -10.01 17.97 -15.20
N ASN A 11 -8.85 17.42 -15.58
CA ASN A 11 -8.54 17.07 -16.97
C ASN A 11 -9.14 15.72 -17.41
N LYS A 12 -9.88 15.03 -16.52
CA LYS A 12 -10.42 13.68 -16.76
C LYS A 12 -9.36 12.73 -17.31
N LEU A 13 -8.17 12.77 -16.72
CA LEU A 13 -7.03 11.98 -17.15
C LEU A 13 -7.40 10.49 -17.23
N ARG A 14 -6.97 9.84 -18.31
CA ARG A 14 -7.17 8.40 -18.52
C ARG A 14 -5.83 7.75 -18.77
N VAL A 15 -5.55 6.69 -18.03
CA VAL A 15 -4.34 5.88 -18.19
C VAL A 15 -4.65 4.80 -19.21
N GLN A 16 -3.88 4.76 -20.29
CA GLN A 16 -4.04 3.71 -21.30
C GLN A 16 -3.42 2.42 -20.79
N THR A 17 -4.14 1.32 -20.92
CA THR A 17 -3.65 -0.03 -20.58
C THR A 17 -4.04 -1.00 -21.68
N THR A 18 -3.42 -2.18 -21.71
CA THR A 18 -3.76 -3.26 -22.65
C THR A 18 -5.23 -3.69 -22.58
N SER A 19 -5.88 -3.51 -21.43
CA SER A 19 -7.28 -3.86 -21.21
C SER A 19 -8.25 -2.68 -21.42
N GLY A 20 -7.76 -1.53 -21.85
CA GLY A 20 -8.54 -0.31 -22.06
C GLY A 20 -8.10 0.85 -21.18
N ASN A 21 -8.87 1.95 -21.25
CA ASN A 21 -8.56 3.18 -20.54
C ASN A 21 -9.06 3.12 -19.10
N LEU A 22 -8.16 3.33 -18.15
CA LEU A 22 -8.49 3.41 -16.73
C LEU A 22 -8.68 4.86 -16.30
N SER A 23 -9.76 5.09 -15.56
CA SER A 23 -9.96 6.31 -14.78
C SER A 23 -9.02 6.34 -13.57
N LEU A 24 -8.91 7.51 -12.93
CA LEU A 24 -8.06 7.66 -11.75
C LEU A 24 -8.57 6.83 -10.57
N GLU A 25 -9.89 6.74 -10.42
CA GLU A 25 -10.56 5.94 -9.41
C GLU A 25 -10.22 4.46 -9.59
N GLN A 26 -10.33 3.94 -10.82
CA GLN A 26 -9.95 2.57 -11.16
C GLN A 26 -8.45 2.33 -10.96
N LEU A 27 -7.61 3.34 -11.20
CA LEU A 27 -6.16 3.26 -11.00
C LEU A 27 -5.82 3.03 -9.53
N ILE A 28 -6.50 3.73 -8.61
CA ILE A 28 -6.28 3.61 -7.17
C ILE A 28 -6.68 2.21 -6.66
N GLU A 29 -7.69 1.59 -7.27
CA GLU A 29 -8.14 0.23 -6.94
C GLU A 29 -7.15 -0.86 -7.38
N LEU A 30 -6.22 -0.56 -8.29
CA LEU A 30 -5.28 -1.56 -8.78
C LEU A 30 -4.33 -2.09 -7.69
N PRO A 31 -3.94 -3.37 -7.76
CA PRO A 31 -2.91 -3.91 -6.88
C PRO A 31 -1.52 -3.38 -7.25
N LEU A 32 -0.57 -3.46 -6.29
CA LEU A 32 0.84 -3.10 -6.54
C LEU A 32 1.46 -4.03 -7.59
N THR A 33 1.23 -5.34 -7.45
CA THR A 33 1.66 -6.40 -8.36
C THR A 33 0.47 -7.28 -8.74
N SER A 34 0.54 -7.93 -9.89
CA SER A 34 -0.48 -8.90 -10.33
C SER A 34 0.08 -10.31 -10.34
N THR A 35 -0.72 -11.27 -9.92
CA THR A 35 -0.41 -12.70 -9.99
C THR A 35 -1.00 -13.39 -11.22
N ILE A 36 -1.96 -12.76 -11.91
CA ILE A 36 -2.76 -13.39 -12.99
C ILE A 36 -2.86 -12.46 -14.21
N GLY A 37 -1.74 -11.85 -14.64
CA GLY A 37 -1.67 -11.07 -15.90
C GLY A 37 -2.58 -9.82 -15.97
N LYS A 38 -3.26 -9.44 -14.88
CA LYS A 38 -4.06 -8.21 -14.78
C LYS A 38 -3.18 -6.96 -14.67
N ALA A 39 -3.68 -5.83 -15.13
CA ALA A 39 -3.04 -4.53 -14.95
C ALA A 39 -2.71 -4.28 -13.46
N ASN A 40 -1.51 -3.76 -13.19
CA ASN A 40 -1.05 -3.42 -11.86
C ASN A 40 -0.21 -2.15 -11.89
N LEU A 41 -0.09 -1.50 -10.74
CA LEU A 41 0.54 -0.18 -10.63
C LEU A 41 2.01 -0.20 -11.03
N ILE A 42 2.76 -1.24 -10.66
CA ILE A 42 4.20 -1.31 -10.93
C ILE A 42 4.49 -1.47 -12.43
N ASP A 43 3.75 -2.33 -13.12
CA ASP A 43 3.97 -2.54 -14.55
C ASP A 43 3.53 -1.32 -15.37
N LEU A 44 2.43 -0.66 -14.98
CA LEU A 44 2.05 0.62 -15.56
C LEU A 44 3.11 1.70 -15.31
N ALA A 45 3.68 1.77 -14.10
CA ALA A 45 4.75 2.73 -13.80
C ALA A 45 6.00 2.49 -14.65
N LYS A 46 6.36 1.23 -14.93
CA LYS A 46 7.48 0.90 -15.82
C LYS A 46 7.18 1.30 -17.27
N GLU A 47 5.96 1.04 -17.75
CA GLU A 47 5.54 1.41 -19.10
C GLU A 47 5.61 2.93 -19.30
N TYR A 48 5.05 3.70 -18.37
CA TYR A 48 5.09 5.16 -18.43
C TYR A 48 6.49 5.72 -18.15
N ALA A 49 7.32 5.07 -17.34
CA ALA A 49 8.73 5.43 -17.19
C ALA A 49 9.50 5.30 -18.51
N ALA A 50 9.21 4.26 -19.31
CA ALA A 50 9.82 4.08 -20.62
C ALA A 50 9.39 5.18 -21.61
N LYS A 51 8.14 5.62 -21.56
CA LYS A 51 7.62 6.74 -22.37
C LYS A 51 8.20 8.10 -21.97
N VAL A 52 8.58 8.26 -20.69
CA VAL A 52 9.08 9.53 -20.14
C VAL A 52 10.60 9.68 -20.24
N LYS A 53 11.34 8.58 -20.33
CA LYS A 53 12.80 8.65 -20.58
C LYS A 53 13.04 9.21 -21.98
N PRO A 54 13.93 10.21 -22.13
CA PRO A 54 14.31 10.67 -23.45
C PRO A 54 14.98 9.51 -24.20
N GLU A 55 14.57 9.33 -25.46
CA GLU A 55 15.32 8.56 -26.45
C GLU A 55 16.78 9.03 -26.43
N SER A 56 17.69 8.06 -26.62
CA SER A 56 19.13 8.28 -26.49
C SER A 56 19.61 9.37 -27.44
N ALA A 57 20.77 9.99 -27.16
CA ALA A 57 21.34 11.11 -27.91
C ALA A 57 21.63 10.85 -29.41
N LEU A 58 21.27 9.68 -29.95
CA LEU A 58 21.42 9.26 -31.34
C LEU A 58 20.09 9.24 -32.13
N ASP A 59 18.92 9.30 -31.49
CA ASP A 59 17.62 9.18 -32.17
C ASP A 59 17.20 10.43 -32.95
N PHE A 60 17.88 11.57 -32.78
CA PHE A 60 17.62 12.78 -33.55
C PHE A 60 17.93 12.64 -35.06
N LEU A 61 18.68 11.59 -35.44
CA LEU A 61 19.09 11.33 -36.82
C LEU A 61 18.14 10.38 -37.57
N THR A 62 17.26 9.65 -36.89
CA THR A 62 16.49 8.56 -37.50
C THR A 62 15.00 8.55 -37.20
N THR A 63 14.53 9.29 -36.20
CA THR A 63 13.11 9.33 -35.83
C THR A 63 12.69 10.76 -35.45
N PRO A 64 11.49 11.22 -35.87
CA PRO A 64 10.98 12.50 -35.41
C PRO A 64 10.85 12.43 -33.88
N VAL A 65 11.54 13.32 -33.18
CA VAL A 65 11.55 13.44 -31.71
C VAL A 65 10.11 13.38 -31.21
N VAL A 66 9.72 12.25 -30.62
CA VAL A 66 8.44 12.14 -29.92
C VAL A 66 8.59 13.01 -28.69
N THR A 67 8.11 14.24 -28.78
CA THR A 67 8.01 15.13 -27.62
C THR A 67 7.19 14.40 -26.57
N VAL A 68 7.84 13.99 -25.48
CA VAL A 68 7.15 13.33 -24.36
C VAL A 68 5.98 14.21 -23.96
N SER A 69 4.78 13.67 -24.15
CA SER A 69 3.53 14.36 -23.81
C SER A 69 3.59 14.80 -22.36
N SER A 70 3.25 16.07 -22.08
CA SER A 70 3.12 16.56 -20.69
C SER A 70 2.18 15.67 -19.86
N THR A 71 1.25 14.99 -20.53
CA THR A 71 0.31 14.02 -19.96
C THR A 71 1.01 12.76 -19.47
N ASP A 72 1.97 12.19 -20.21
CA ASP A 72 2.64 10.95 -19.81
C ASP A 72 3.54 11.16 -18.59
N LYS A 73 4.19 12.33 -18.52
CA LYS A 73 4.91 12.77 -17.31
C LYS A 73 3.98 12.89 -16.12
N GLN A 74 2.81 13.51 -16.31
CA GLN A 74 1.82 13.66 -15.26
C GLN A 74 1.28 12.30 -14.78
N ILE A 75 1.02 11.36 -15.69
CA ILE A 75 0.59 9.99 -15.36
C ILE A 75 1.67 9.26 -14.58
N PHE A 76 2.94 9.36 -15.01
CA PHE A 76 4.04 8.70 -14.31
C PHE A 76 4.21 9.20 -12.87
N GLU A 77 4.16 10.53 -12.67
CA GLU A 77 4.22 11.11 -11.33
C GLU A 77 3.03 10.70 -10.46
N LEU A 78 1.84 10.59 -11.05
CA LEU A 78 0.64 10.11 -10.36
C LEU A 78 0.77 8.65 -9.92
N LEU A 79 1.30 7.78 -10.79
CA LEU A 79 1.57 6.37 -10.48
C LEU A 79 2.55 6.22 -9.31
N LYS A 80 3.62 7.02 -9.27
CA LYS A 80 4.57 7.03 -8.14
C LYS A 80 3.88 7.32 -6.82
N ILE A 81 3.07 8.38 -6.79
CA ILE A 81 2.35 8.82 -5.59
C ILE A 81 1.45 7.69 -5.08
N ILE A 82 0.66 7.09 -5.97
CA ILE A 82 -0.29 6.02 -5.62
C ILE A 82 0.47 4.78 -5.10
N ILE A 83 1.58 4.41 -5.74
CA ILE A 83 2.42 3.28 -5.31
C ILE A 83 2.98 3.49 -3.91
N ILE A 84 3.58 4.66 -3.66
CA ILE A 84 4.17 5.00 -2.36
C ILE A 84 3.10 4.93 -1.28
N GLN A 85 1.97 5.60 -1.48
CA GLN A 85 0.88 5.63 -0.51
C GLN A 85 0.35 4.21 -0.22
N LYS A 86 0.23 3.35 -1.24
CA LYS A 86 -0.24 1.98 -1.06
C LYS A 86 0.76 1.09 -0.34
N GLN A 87 2.07 1.34 -0.50
CA GLN A 87 3.12 0.67 0.25
C GLN A 87 3.11 1.09 1.73
N GLU A 88 2.94 2.38 2.00
CA GLU A 88 2.81 2.92 3.36
C GLU A 88 1.58 2.33 4.07
N ASP A 89 0.43 2.30 3.41
CA ASP A 89 -0.80 1.70 3.94
C ASP A 89 -0.64 0.19 4.23
N ALA A 90 0.04 -0.54 3.35
CA ALA A 90 0.31 -1.96 3.54
C ALA A 90 1.24 -2.20 4.75
N ALA A 91 2.28 -1.38 4.90
CA ALA A 91 3.19 -1.44 6.03
C ALA A 91 2.47 -1.13 7.36
N ALA A 92 1.63 -0.08 7.38
CA ALA A 92 0.85 0.29 8.56
C ALA A 92 -0.14 -0.82 8.97
N LYS A 93 -0.83 -1.44 8.01
CA LYS A 93 -1.73 -2.59 8.27
C LYS A 93 -0.98 -3.79 8.82
N SER A 94 0.20 -4.11 8.26
CA SER A 94 1.03 -5.21 8.74
C SER A 94 1.52 -4.97 10.17
N ALA A 95 1.95 -3.74 10.48
CA ALA A 95 2.39 -3.37 11.83
C ALA A 95 1.24 -3.44 12.85
N ALA A 96 0.05 -2.95 12.48
CA ALA A 96 -1.15 -3.04 13.32
C ALA A 96 -1.54 -4.49 13.61
N LYS A 97 -1.47 -5.38 12.60
CA LYS A 97 -1.72 -6.81 12.77
C LYS A 97 -0.70 -7.47 13.70
N ALA A 98 0.60 -7.24 13.47
CA ALA A 98 1.65 -7.78 14.32
C ALA A 98 1.51 -7.33 15.80
N ASN A 99 1.11 -6.07 16.02
CA ASN A 99 0.83 -5.57 17.37
C ASN A 99 -0.39 -6.22 18.00
N SER A 100 -1.46 -6.47 17.23
CA SER A 100 -2.64 -7.20 17.70
C SER A 100 -2.29 -8.63 18.09
N ASP A 101 -1.59 -9.36 17.22
CA ASP A 101 -1.17 -10.74 17.47
C ASP A 101 -0.27 -10.83 18.70
N ARG A 102 0.66 -9.87 18.86
CA ARG A 102 1.52 -9.78 20.04
C ARG A 102 0.73 -9.46 21.32
N LYS A 103 -0.27 -8.58 21.23
CA LYS A 103 -1.14 -8.24 22.36
C LYS A 103 -1.93 -9.46 22.83
N GLU A 104 -2.52 -10.22 21.92
CA GLU A 104 -3.26 -11.45 22.22
C GLU A 104 -2.35 -12.50 22.88
N TYR A 105 -1.14 -12.69 22.35
CA TYR A 105 -0.15 -13.59 22.94
C TYR A 105 0.21 -13.17 24.38
N LEU A 106 0.49 -11.89 24.61
CA LEU A 106 0.82 -11.38 25.95
C LEU A 106 -0.35 -11.51 26.92
N GLN A 107 -1.59 -11.30 26.47
CA GLN A 107 -2.79 -11.48 27.31
C GLN A 107 -2.97 -12.93 27.75
N LYS A 108 -2.74 -13.90 26.85
CA LYS A 108 -2.77 -15.33 27.20
C LYS A 108 -1.70 -15.66 28.24
N LEU A 109 -0.47 -15.21 28.03
CA LEU A 109 0.63 -15.47 28.96
C LEU A 109 0.38 -14.83 30.35
N ILE A 110 -0.21 -13.64 30.40
CA ILE A 110 -0.61 -13.00 31.66
C ILE A 110 -1.71 -13.82 32.36
N ALA A 111 -2.71 -14.29 31.62
CA ALA A 111 -3.79 -15.11 32.18
C ALA A 111 -3.26 -16.44 32.73
N GLU A 112 -2.34 -17.10 32.02
CA GLU A 112 -1.66 -18.32 32.48
C GLU A 112 -0.88 -18.06 33.77
N LYS A 113 -0.06 -17.01 33.80
CA LYS A 113 0.71 -16.65 35.01
C LYS A 113 -0.17 -16.29 36.20
N LYS A 114 -1.30 -15.61 35.98
CA LYS A 114 -2.28 -15.35 37.04
C LYS A 114 -2.88 -16.65 37.54
N GLY A 115 -3.27 -17.55 36.64
CA GLY A 115 -3.78 -18.87 37.01
C GLY A 115 -2.75 -19.72 37.77
N GLU A 116 -1.46 -19.66 37.41
CA GLU A 116 -0.38 -20.32 38.17
C GLU A 116 -0.17 -19.69 39.56
N ALA A 117 -0.20 -18.37 39.66
CA ALA A 117 -0.11 -17.66 40.94
C ALA A 117 -1.29 -18.01 41.85
N ASP A 118 -2.50 -18.04 41.32
CA ASP A 118 -3.70 -18.41 42.07
C ASP A 118 -3.70 -19.90 42.44
N LYS A 119 -3.16 -20.78 41.59
CA LYS A 119 -2.94 -22.20 41.93
C LYS A 119 -1.86 -22.43 42.99
N SER A 120 -0.93 -21.49 43.14
CA SER A 120 0.16 -21.56 44.11
C SER A 120 -0.25 -21.04 45.50
N LYS A 121 -1.38 -20.32 45.61
CA LYS A 121 -1.94 -19.87 46.88
C LYS A 121 -2.57 -21.05 47.62
N SER A 122 -2.51 -21.02 48.95
CA SER A 122 -3.21 -21.97 49.80
C SER A 122 -4.73 -21.74 49.79
N LEU A 123 -5.51 -22.77 50.15
CA LEU A 123 -6.97 -22.72 50.18
C LEU A 123 -7.49 -21.61 51.12
N GLU A 124 -6.79 -21.38 52.24
CA GLU A 124 -7.10 -20.34 53.22
C GLU A 124 -6.87 -18.93 52.66
N GLU A 125 -5.82 -18.73 51.86
CA GLU A 125 -5.52 -17.45 51.19
C GLU A 125 -6.52 -17.11 50.08
N LEU A 126 -6.96 -18.12 49.32
CA LEU A 126 -7.98 -17.95 48.27
C LEU A 126 -9.35 -17.55 48.86
N VAL A 127 -9.73 -18.13 50.01
CA VAL A 127 -10.97 -17.77 50.72
C VAL A 127 -10.88 -16.37 51.34
N ALA A 128 -9.70 -15.96 51.82
CA ALA A 128 -9.46 -14.62 52.37
C ALA A 128 -9.49 -13.51 51.30
N GLU A 129 -9.08 -13.81 50.06
CA GLU A 129 -9.25 -12.88 48.93
C GLU A 129 -10.71 -12.81 48.44
N LEU A 130 -11.43 -13.94 48.41
CA LEU A 130 -12.83 -13.98 47.98
C LEU A 130 -13.77 -13.22 48.92
N SER A 131 -13.47 -13.19 50.21
CA SER A 131 -14.26 -12.49 51.23
C SER A 131 -13.97 -10.98 51.33
N LYS A 132 -12.97 -10.47 50.58
CA LYS A 132 -12.65 -9.04 50.47
C LYS A 132 -13.22 -8.38 49.21
N LEU A 133 -13.76 -9.16 48.27
CA LEU A 133 -14.62 -8.66 47.19
C LEU A 133 -16.02 -8.33 47.71
#